data_AF-A0A7J8T0U4-F1
#
_entry.id   AF-A0A7J8T0U4-F1
#
_cell.length_a   1.000
_cell.length_b   1.000
_cell.length_c   1.000
_cell.angle_alpha   90.00
_cell.angle_beta   90.00
_cell.angle_gamma   90.00
#
_symmetry.space_group_name_H-M   'P 1'
#
loop_
_entity.id
_entity.type
_entity.pdbx_description
1 polymer ?
#
loop_
_entity_poly.entity_id
_entity_poly.type
_entity_poly.pdbx_seq_one_letter_code
_entity_poly.pdbx_strand_id
1 'polypeptide(L)'
;MKTIAAKQPSSLACIKFWVVVTLIMLLILWVFAMQLATLDNKIMVPKSAFYIPYDFPPQRVYKNNGYLIISPNGGLTQKRLGVADMVAIARYLNVTLIVPKFAHGTYWNDTSKFEDIFYVNHFITSLRDEVKVLKELPPEQKRKAESEPLYYMFPMYFGSLEYYLQSCRVNYEALRFTQPIQETGRKIVNILREKGPFLVLHLRYEKDILAFTSCKQGLTKEEAEDVKQMKYSQDGWRHKPIASNKKRKHGLCPLTPEETALVLQALNIDKNITIYIAAEEIYNKEKRMADLVATYPNLTILNPEELEPFMEHADQMAAMDYIVAIESDIFMPTFVGNMAVAVQGHRGHSLLTLLLTMKFARFHHDEFSLLVKKIHEDRPGKRAKRKENPDHARQEDSFYSNPQDCLPTFASTIN
;
A
#
# COMPACT_ATOMS: atom_id res chain seq x y z
N MET A 1 3.05 -77.42 46.34
CA MET A 1 3.02 -77.78 44.90
C MET A 1 3.98 -76.85 44.17
N LYS A 2 4.82 -77.42 43.29
CA LYS A 2 6.07 -76.86 42.76
C LYS A 2 5.89 -75.52 42.03
N THR A 3 6.61 -74.49 42.49
CA THR A 3 6.90 -73.27 41.73
C THR A 3 7.86 -73.62 40.59
N ILE A 4 7.40 -73.46 39.35
CA ILE A 4 8.22 -73.63 38.14
C ILE A 4 9.08 -72.37 38.03
N ALA A 5 10.37 -72.49 38.32
CA ALA A 5 11.34 -71.43 38.09
C ALA A 5 11.52 -71.24 36.57
N ALA A 6 11.13 -70.08 36.05
CA ALA A 6 11.40 -69.70 34.68
C ALA A 6 12.91 -69.54 34.49
N LYS A 7 13.50 -70.40 33.66
CA LYS A 7 14.94 -70.40 33.35
C LYS A 7 15.27 -69.12 32.57
N GLN A 8 16.12 -68.25 33.13
CA GLN A 8 16.59 -67.05 32.43
C GLN A 8 17.24 -67.45 31.09
N PRO A 9 16.91 -66.78 29.97
CA PRO A 9 17.49 -67.07 28.68
C PRO A 9 19.00 -66.79 28.71
N SER A 10 19.79 -67.65 28.08
CA SER A 10 21.24 -67.47 27.99
C SER A 10 21.58 -66.19 27.22
N SER A 11 22.72 -65.55 27.54
CA SER A 11 23.21 -64.35 26.85
C SER A 11 23.20 -64.51 25.31
N LEU A 12 23.54 -65.70 24.83
CA LEU A 12 23.49 -66.04 23.40
C LEU A 12 22.05 -66.02 22.81
N ALA A 13 21.04 -66.40 23.60
CA ALA A 13 19.64 -66.33 23.19
C ALA A 13 19.14 -64.87 23.11
N CYS A 14 19.56 -64.01 24.04
CA CYS A 14 19.28 -62.57 23.97
C CYS A 14 19.96 -61.91 22.75
N ILE A 15 21.21 -62.26 22.45
CA ILE A 15 21.93 -61.74 21.28
C ILE A 15 21.22 -62.19 19.99
N LYS A 16 20.85 -63.48 19.89
CA LYS A 16 20.09 -63.99 18.73
C LYS A 16 18.75 -63.27 18.58
N PHE A 17 18.04 -63.00 19.67
CA PHE A 17 16.79 -62.24 19.64
C PHE A 17 17.00 -60.83 19.10
N TRP A 18 17.99 -60.09 19.60
CA TRP A 18 18.27 -58.73 19.14
C TRP A 18 18.78 -58.65 17.69
N VAL A 19 19.55 -59.65 17.23
CA VAL A 19 19.94 -59.79 15.83
C VAL A 19 18.72 -60.02 14.93
N VAL A 20 17.78 -60.87 15.35
CA VAL A 20 16.53 -61.09 14.60
C VAL A 20 15.67 -59.82 14.57
N VAL A 21 15.54 -59.12 15.69
CA VAL A 21 14.78 -57.86 15.77
C VAL A 21 15.39 -56.78 14.86
N THR A 22 16.72 -56.62 14.89
CA THR A 22 17.41 -55.64 14.03
C THR A 22 17.30 -56.00 12.55
N LEU A 23 17.42 -57.26 12.16
CA LEU A 23 17.21 -57.70 10.77
C LEU A 23 15.78 -57.45 10.31
N ILE A 24 14.78 -57.70 11.15
CA ILE A 24 13.37 -57.41 10.85
C ILE A 24 13.15 -55.91 10.67
N MET A 25 13.71 -55.08 11.56
CA MET A 25 13.58 -53.62 11.47
C MET A 25 14.23 -53.05 10.20
N LEU A 26 15.40 -53.56 9.80
CA LEU A 26 16.07 -53.18 8.57
C LEU A 26 15.25 -53.59 7.33
N LEU A 27 14.62 -54.78 7.38
CA LEU A 27 13.77 -55.26 6.29
C LEU A 27 12.49 -54.43 6.17
N ILE A 28 11.88 -54.03 7.29
CA ILE A 28 10.73 -53.10 7.31
C ILE A 28 11.14 -51.74 6.74
N LEU A 29 12.27 -51.16 7.17
CA LEU A 29 12.77 -49.89 6.64
C LEU A 29 13.05 -49.96 5.13
N TRP A 30 13.60 -51.07 4.65
CA TRP A 30 13.83 -51.29 3.22
C TRP A 30 12.53 -51.42 2.43
N VAL A 31 11.52 -52.11 2.97
CA VAL A 31 10.17 -52.18 2.37
C VAL A 31 9.53 -50.79 2.33
N PHE A 32 9.64 -49.98 3.38
CA PHE A 32 9.16 -48.60 3.38
C PHE A 32 9.88 -47.74 2.36
N ALA A 33 11.21 -47.84 2.25
CA ALA A 33 11.99 -47.11 1.26
C ALA A 33 11.60 -47.51 -0.19
N MET A 34 11.38 -48.81 -0.45
CA MET A 34 10.88 -49.30 -1.73
C MET A 34 9.43 -48.86 -2.01
N GLN A 35 8.57 -48.81 -1.00
CA GLN A 35 7.21 -48.27 -1.12
C GLN A 35 7.21 -46.77 -1.40
N LEU A 36 8.08 -45.98 -0.75
CA LEU A 36 8.26 -44.55 -1.01
C LEU A 36 8.83 -44.29 -2.41
N ALA A 37 9.84 -45.05 -2.83
CA ALA A 37 10.41 -44.95 -4.19
C ALA A 37 9.41 -45.35 -5.29
N THR A 38 8.49 -46.26 -4.99
CA THR A 38 7.39 -46.60 -5.92
C THR A 38 6.21 -45.62 -5.83
N LEU A 39 6.05 -44.90 -4.71
CA LEU A 39 5.07 -43.81 -4.58
C LEU A 39 5.47 -42.60 -5.43
N ASP A 40 6.77 -42.27 -5.49
CA ASP A 40 7.29 -41.20 -6.37
C ASP A 40 7.00 -41.49 -7.86
N ASN A 41 7.02 -42.77 -8.24
CA ASN A 41 6.65 -43.21 -9.60
C ASN A 41 5.14 -43.39 -9.83
N LYS A 42 4.31 -43.42 -8.77
CA LYS A 42 2.85 -43.62 -8.85
C LYS A 42 2.01 -42.39 -8.50
N ILE A 43 2.62 -41.32 -7.96
CA ILE A 43 2.08 -39.96 -7.96
C ILE A 43 2.56 -39.26 -9.27
N MET A 44 2.43 -39.97 -10.38
CA MET A 44 2.20 -39.28 -11.65
C MET A 44 0.74 -38.84 -11.61
N VAL A 45 0.54 -37.60 -11.14
CA VAL A 45 -0.65 -36.82 -11.51
C VAL A 45 -0.85 -37.05 -13.01
N PRO A 46 -2.05 -37.46 -13.48
CA PRO A 46 -2.28 -37.59 -14.90
C PRO A 46 -1.87 -36.27 -15.54
N LYS A 47 -0.84 -36.32 -16.41
CA LYS A 47 -0.50 -35.21 -17.28
C LYS A 47 -1.76 -34.97 -18.09
N SER A 48 -2.61 -34.04 -17.63
CA SER A 48 -3.74 -33.58 -18.41
C SER A 48 -3.17 -33.18 -19.75
N ALA A 49 -3.68 -33.78 -20.82
CA ALA A 49 -3.31 -33.53 -22.20
C ALA A 49 -3.81 -32.16 -22.68
N PHE A 50 -3.48 -31.12 -21.92
CA PHE A 50 -3.54 -29.72 -22.31
C PHE A 50 -2.13 -29.17 -22.19
N TYR A 51 -1.23 -29.69 -23.03
CA TYR A 51 0.02 -29.01 -23.36
C TYR A 51 -0.39 -27.80 -24.22
N ILE A 52 -0.81 -26.71 -23.57
CA ILE A 52 -0.72 -25.40 -24.20
C ILE A 52 0.79 -25.15 -24.30
N PRO A 53 1.37 -25.01 -25.50
CA PRO A 53 2.72 -24.51 -25.58
C PRO A 53 2.65 -23.10 -24.98
N TYR A 54 3.14 -22.94 -23.76
CA TYR A 54 3.67 -21.64 -23.38
C TYR A 54 4.86 -21.44 -24.30
N ASP A 55 4.62 -20.82 -25.46
CA ASP A 55 5.66 -20.14 -26.20
C ASP A 55 6.24 -19.13 -25.21
N PHE A 56 7.33 -19.52 -24.55
CA PHE A 56 8.15 -18.56 -23.84
C PHE A 56 8.53 -17.53 -24.88
N PRO A 57 8.22 -16.24 -24.66
CA PRO A 57 8.61 -15.22 -25.61
C PRO A 57 10.12 -15.36 -25.85
N PRO A 58 10.58 -15.22 -27.10
CA PRO A 58 11.97 -15.44 -27.46
C PRO A 58 12.88 -14.63 -26.52
N GLN A 59 14.02 -15.22 -26.16
CA GLN A 59 14.99 -14.59 -25.26
C GLN A 59 15.40 -13.22 -25.83
N ARG A 60 15.00 -12.15 -25.14
CA ARG A 60 15.27 -10.79 -25.61
C ARG A 60 16.73 -10.42 -25.35
N VAL A 61 17.43 -10.03 -26.40
CA VAL A 61 18.76 -9.44 -26.32
C VAL A 61 18.60 -7.95 -26.02
N TYR A 62 18.68 -7.59 -24.74
CA TYR A 62 18.65 -6.20 -24.32
C TYR A 62 20.03 -5.57 -24.49
N LYS A 63 20.16 -4.63 -25.43
CA LYS A 63 21.27 -3.66 -25.44
C LYS A 63 20.86 -2.48 -24.57
N ASN A 64 21.60 -2.20 -23.50
CA ASN A 64 21.33 -1.09 -22.59
C ASN A 64 22.55 -0.20 -22.43
N ASN A 65 22.31 1.04 -22.01
CA ASN A 65 23.32 2.07 -21.80
C ASN A 65 23.89 2.07 -20.36
N GLY A 66 23.51 1.10 -19.52
CA GLY A 66 23.91 1.04 -18.11
C GLY A 66 22.82 0.50 -17.20
N TYR A 67 22.98 0.76 -15.90
CA TYR A 67 22.10 0.31 -14.83
C TYR A 67 21.58 1.50 -14.03
N LEU A 68 20.31 1.43 -13.62
CA LEU A 68 19.67 2.40 -12.74
C LEU A 68 19.29 1.71 -11.43
N ILE A 69 19.81 2.22 -10.32
CA ILE A 69 19.43 1.83 -8.96
C ILE A 69 18.63 2.97 -8.37
N ILE A 70 17.52 2.66 -7.71
CA ILE A 70 16.66 3.67 -7.14
C ILE A 70 16.36 3.37 -5.68
N SER A 71 16.32 4.44 -4.89
CA SER A 71 16.01 4.38 -3.47
C SER A 71 14.86 5.32 -3.10
N PRO A 72 13.61 4.99 -3.49
CA PRO A 72 12.44 5.80 -3.15
C PRO A 72 12.30 5.95 -1.64
N ASN A 73 11.90 7.15 -1.21
CA ASN A 73 11.67 7.51 0.18
C ASN A 73 10.24 8.07 0.36
N GLY A 74 9.87 8.34 1.62
CA GLY A 74 8.51 8.77 1.96
C GLY A 74 7.59 7.60 2.32
N GLY A 75 6.30 7.88 2.52
CA GLY A 75 5.30 6.83 2.75
C GLY A 75 4.95 6.08 1.46
N LEU A 76 4.15 5.01 1.57
CA LEU A 76 3.79 4.09 0.48
C LEU A 76 3.48 4.78 -0.85
N THR A 77 2.61 5.80 -0.82
CA THR A 77 2.22 6.47 -2.07
C THR A 77 3.40 7.22 -2.69
N GLN A 78 4.25 7.87 -1.90
CA GLN A 78 5.45 8.53 -2.43
C GLN A 78 6.44 7.52 -3.01
N LYS A 79 6.62 6.37 -2.35
CA LYS A 79 7.45 5.27 -2.85
C LYS A 79 6.93 4.75 -4.20
N ARG A 80 5.61 4.54 -4.34
CA ARG A 80 4.98 4.15 -5.62
C ARG A 80 5.29 5.14 -6.74
N LEU A 81 5.17 6.43 -6.46
CA LEU A 81 5.46 7.49 -7.42
C LEU A 81 6.93 7.51 -7.82
N GLY A 82 7.84 7.41 -6.85
CA GLY A 82 9.27 7.35 -7.11
C GLY A 82 9.64 6.15 -8.01
N VAL A 83 9.01 4.99 -7.82
CA VAL A 83 9.24 3.83 -8.70
C VAL A 83 8.67 4.07 -10.09
N ALA A 84 7.45 4.60 -10.19
CA ALA A 84 6.80 4.90 -11.47
C ALA A 84 7.63 5.86 -12.35
N ASP A 85 8.07 6.97 -11.75
CA ASP A 85 8.93 7.97 -12.40
C ASP A 85 10.24 7.37 -12.91
N MET A 86 10.85 6.51 -12.10
CA MET A 86 12.13 5.90 -12.45
C MET A 86 12.02 4.83 -13.53
N VAL A 87 10.88 4.14 -13.64
CA VAL A 87 10.63 3.24 -14.77
C VAL A 87 10.52 4.06 -16.06
N ALA A 88 9.83 5.20 -16.04
CA ALA A 88 9.75 6.09 -17.20
C ALA A 88 11.14 6.62 -17.61
N ILE A 89 11.97 7.01 -16.64
CA ILE A 89 13.37 7.43 -16.90
C ILE A 89 14.20 6.26 -17.44
N ALA A 90 14.07 5.05 -16.87
CA ALA A 90 14.82 3.89 -17.32
C ALA A 90 14.54 3.56 -18.80
N ARG A 91 13.28 3.69 -19.21
CA ARG A 91 12.84 3.57 -20.61
C ARG A 91 13.48 4.64 -21.48
N TYR A 92 13.38 5.91 -21.07
CA TYR A 92 13.89 7.05 -21.85
C TYR A 92 15.42 6.97 -22.07
N LEU A 93 16.17 6.56 -21.05
CA LEU A 93 17.62 6.43 -21.12
C LEU A 93 18.09 5.08 -21.69
N ASN A 94 17.17 4.15 -21.97
CA ASN A 94 17.45 2.78 -22.37
C ASN A 94 18.47 2.08 -21.42
N VAL A 95 18.20 2.13 -20.11
CA VAL A 95 19.02 1.51 -19.06
C VAL A 95 18.29 0.32 -18.41
N THR A 96 19.06 -0.61 -17.85
CA THR A 96 18.49 -1.72 -17.07
C THR A 96 18.13 -1.21 -15.67
N LEU A 97 16.86 -1.33 -15.28
CA LEU A 97 16.41 -1.01 -13.94
C LEU A 97 16.74 -2.17 -12.99
N ILE A 98 17.28 -1.86 -11.81
CA ILE A 98 17.39 -2.82 -10.72
C ILE A 98 16.14 -2.70 -9.84
N VAL A 99 15.61 -3.83 -9.35
CA VAL A 99 14.47 -3.85 -8.42
C VAL A 99 14.72 -2.83 -7.31
N PRO A 100 13.74 -1.94 -7.04
CA PRO A 100 13.95 -0.81 -6.14
C PRO A 100 14.35 -1.25 -4.73
N LYS A 101 15.17 -0.43 -4.06
CA LYS A 101 15.52 -0.63 -2.65
C LYS A 101 15.02 0.55 -1.85
N PHE A 102 13.95 0.40 -1.10
CA PHE A 102 13.40 1.53 -0.34
C PHE A 102 14.42 2.09 0.65
N ALA A 103 14.53 3.41 0.66
CA ALA A 103 15.37 4.08 1.64
C ALA A 103 14.72 3.92 3.03
N HIS A 104 15.50 3.49 4.01
CA HIS A 104 15.09 3.57 5.41
C HIS A 104 15.04 5.04 5.82
N GLY A 105 13.84 5.61 5.81
CA GLY A 105 13.59 6.93 6.35
C GLY A 105 13.44 6.85 7.86
N THR A 106 14.16 7.70 8.61
CA THR A 106 14.02 7.80 10.07
C THR A 106 12.62 8.18 10.52
N TYR A 107 11.85 8.81 9.64
CA TYR A 107 10.52 9.33 9.94
C TYR A 107 9.41 8.26 9.91
N TRP A 108 9.35 7.46 8.85
CA TRP A 108 8.29 6.44 8.68
C TRP A 108 8.61 5.14 9.44
N ASN A 109 9.87 4.99 9.88
CA ASN A 109 10.39 3.85 10.65
C ASN A 109 9.95 2.47 10.13
N ASP A 110 9.81 2.35 8.80
CA ASP A 110 9.36 1.13 8.14
C ASP A 110 10.56 0.36 7.56
N THR A 111 10.63 -0.92 7.87
CA THR A 111 11.70 -1.84 7.44
C THR A 111 11.34 -2.68 6.22
N SER A 112 10.11 -2.55 5.71
CA SER A 112 9.59 -3.28 4.56
C SER A 112 10.43 -3.00 3.31
N LYS A 113 10.77 -4.08 2.62
CA LYS A 113 11.46 -4.05 1.34
C LYS A 113 10.45 -3.94 0.20
N PHE A 114 10.97 -3.79 -1.03
CA PHE A 114 10.12 -3.74 -2.21
C PHE A 114 9.30 -5.02 -2.38
N GLU A 115 9.92 -6.18 -2.14
CA GLU A 115 9.30 -7.50 -2.26
C GLU A 115 8.27 -7.83 -1.17
N ASP A 116 8.32 -7.13 -0.03
CA ASP A 116 7.34 -7.32 1.05
C ASP A 116 6.01 -6.64 0.68
N ILE A 117 6.08 -5.54 -0.07
CA ILE A 117 4.93 -4.71 -0.46
C ILE A 117 4.43 -5.05 -1.88
N PHE A 118 5.34 -5.25 -2.84
CA PHE A 118 5.00 -5.42 -4.26
C PHE A 118 5.42 -6.78 -4.81
N TYR A 119 4.58 -7.35 -5.68
CA TYR A 119 4.84 -8.62 -6.32
C TYR A 119 5.91 -8.49 -7.42
N VAL A 120 7.16 -8.77 -7.06
CA VAL A 120 8.36 -8.56 -7.91
C VAL A 120 8.26 -9.23 -9.28
N ASN A 121 7.79 -10.47 -9.36
CA ASN A 121 7.72 -11.18 -10.64
C ASN A 121 6.70 -10.55 -11.58
N HIS A 122 5.57 -10.07 -11.06
CA HIS A 122 4.58 -9.32 -11.83
C HIS A 122 5.15 -7.98 -12.30
N PHE A 123 5.85 -7.26 -11.42
CA PHE A 123 6.52 -6.00 -11.79
C PHE A 123 7.52 -6.20 -12.96
N ILE A 124 8.41 -7.19 -12.86
CA ILE A 124 9.39 -7.50 -13.93
C ILE A 124 8.69 -7.92 -15.22
N THR A 125 7.68 -8.79 -15.12
CA THR A 125 7.00 -9.33 -16.31
C THR A 125 6.15 -8.28 -17.01
N SER A 126 5.48 -7.40 -16.25
CA SER A 126 4.62 -6.34 -16.80
C SER A 126 5.42 -5.26 -17.55
N LEU A 127 6.71 -5.13 -17.25
CA LEU A 127 7.61 -4.14 -17.86
C LEU A 127 8.56 -4.73 -18.92
N ARG A 128 8.53 -6.05 -19.14
CA ARG A 128 9.48 -6.77 -20.01
C ARG A 128 9.56 -6.24 -21.44
N ASP A 129 8.50 -5.59 -21.90
CA ASP A 129 8.37 -5.05 -23.25
C ASP A 129 9.01 -3.66 -23.41
N GLU A 130 9.37 -3.01 -22.31
CA GLU A 130 9.74 -1.59 -22.30
C GLU A 130 11.02 -1.30 -21.53
N VAL A 131 11.21 -1.97 -20.39
CA VAL A 131 12.38 -1.78 -19.52
C VAL A 131 12.84 -3.15 -19.05
N LYS A 132 14.14 -3.44 -19.25
CA LYS A 132 14.75 -4.61 -18.62
C LYS A 132 14.85 -4.37 -17.12
N VAL A 133 14.23 -5.23 -16.32
CA VAL A 133 14.35 -5.20 -14.86
C VAL A 133 15.12 -6.41 -14.37
N LEU A 134 16.14 -6.20 -13.53
CA LEU A 134 16.88 -7.26 -12.84
C LEU A 134 16.66 -7.16 -11.33
N LYS A 135 16.61 -8.30 -10.64
CA LYS A 135 16.50 -8.34 -9.18
C LYS A 135 17.71 -7.72 -8.49
N GLU A 136 18.90 -7.97 -9.03
CA GLU A 136 20.15 -7.46 -8.51
C GLU A 136 21.09 -7.03 -9.65
N LEU A 137 22.06 -6.20 -9.30
CA LEU A 137 23.17 -5.90 -10.20
C LEU A 137 23.97 -7.17 -10.52
N PRO A 138 24.45 -7.34 -11.76
CA PRO A 138 25.40 -8.40 -12.04
C PRO A 138 26.70 -8.20 -11.25
N PRO A 139 27.46 -9.28 -10.95
CA PRO A 139 28.55 -9.25 -9.97
C PRO A 139 29.64 -8.21 -10.24
N GLU A 140 29.96 -7.96 -11.51
CA GLU A 140 30.98 -6.96 -11.88
C GLU A 140 30.49 -5.54 -11.58
N GLN A 141 29.25 -5.22 -11.94
CA GLN A 141 28.66 -3.91 -11.70
C GLN A 141 28.39 -3.68 -10.22
N LYS A 142 28.05 -4.73 -9.47
CA LYS A 142 27.95 -4.67 -8.00
C LYS A 142 29.27 -4.25 -7.37
N ARG A 143 30.39 -4.89 -7.75
CA ARG A 143 31.72 -4.50 -7.27
C ARG A 143 32.07 -3.05 -7.62
N LYS A 144 31.79 -2.61 -8.86
CA LYS A 144 32.02 -1.22 -9.28
C LYS A 144 31.20 -0.23 -8.46
N ALA A 145 29.91 -0.51 -8.24
CA ALA A 145 29.03 0.33 -7.43
C ALA A 145 29.47 0.44 -5.95
N GLU A 146 30.17 -0.57 -5.44
CA GLU A 146 30.73 -0.59 -4.08
C GLU A 146 32.10 0.13 -3.99
N SER A 147 32.88 0.15 -5.08
CA SER A 147 34.24 0.72 -5.10
C SER A 147 34.32 2.15 -5.67
N GLU A 148 33.32 2.59 -6.43
CA GLU A 148 33.34 3.85 -7.16
C GLU A 148 32.18 4.78 -6.75
N PRO A 149 32.36 6.12 -6.81
CA PRO A 149 31.29 7.06 -6.52
C PRO A 149 30.16 6.93 -7.56
N LEU A 150 28.94 6.73 -7.07
CA LEU A 150 27.74 6.70 -7.91
C LEU A 150 27.34 8.12 -8.32
N TYR A 151 26.88 8.27 -9.56
CA TYR A 151 26.24 9.48 -10.01
C TYR A 151 24.79 9.52 -9.52
N TYR A 152 24.43 10.57 -8.79
CA TYR A 152 23.08 10.78 -8.29
C TYR A 152 22.42 11.92 -9.03
N MET A 153 21.18 11.69 -9.49
CA MET A 153 20.32 12.72 -10.07
C MET A 153 18.97 12.70 -9.36
N PHE A 154 18.48 13.89 -8.99
CA PHE A 154 17.10 14.03 -8.52
C PHE A 154 16.18 14.14 -9.74
N PRO A 155 15.09 13.38 -9.82
CA PRO A 155 14.14 13.52 -10.91
C PRO A 155 13.59 14.94 -10.99
N MET A 156 13.44 15.45 -12.21
CA MET A 156 12.62 16.64 -12.45
C MET A 156 11.14 16.24 -12.39
N TYR A 157 10.34 17.03 -11.67
CA TYR A 157 8.92 16.77 -11.42
C TYR A 157 8.00 17.00 -12.63
N PHE A 158 8.55 17.19 -13.84
CA PHE A 158 7.80 17.52 -15.05
C PHE A 158 8.31 16.66 -16.21
N GLY A 159 7.37 16.13 -16.99
CA GLY A 159 7.66 15.23 -18.11
C GLY A 159 6.66 15.44 -19.23
N SER A 160 6.96 14.87 -20.40
CA SER A 160 6.05 14.84 -21.54
C SER A 160 4.78 14.02 -21.24
N LEU A 161 3.78 14.12 -22.11
CA LEU A 161 2.60 13.25 -22.03
C LEU A 161 2.99 11.76 -22.06
N GLU A 162 3.99 11.37 -22.85
CA GLU A 162 4.48 9.98 -22.88
C GLU A 162 5.05 9.55 -21.52
N TYR A 163 5.82 10.42 -20.87
CA TYR A 163 6.33 10.19 -19.51
C TYR A 163 5.19 9.96 -18.52
N TYR A 164 4.16 10.81 -18.57
CA TYR A 164 2.96 10.69 -17.74
C TYR A 164 2.27 9.34 -17.90
N LEU A 165 1.95 8.98 -19.14
CA LEU A 165 1.24 7.74 -19.45
C LEU A 165 2.00 6.51 -18.94
N GLN A 166 3.33 6.53 -19.09
CA GLN A 166 4.20 5.49 -18.58
C GLN A 166 4.16 5.40 -17.04
N SER A 167 4.41 6.50 -16.34
CA SER A 167 4.41 6.53 -14.86
C SER A 167 3.05 6.09 -14.30
N CYS A 168 1.98 6.55 -14.93
CA CYS A 168 0.62 6.18 -14.56
C CYS A 168 0.38 4.67 -14.72
N ARG A 169 0.72 4.07 -15.87
CA ARG A 169 0.57 2.62 -16.08
C ARG A 169 1.40 1.80 -15.09
N VAL A 170 2.63 2.22 -14.81
CA VAL A 170 3.47 1.55 -13.80
C VAL A 170 2.80 1.58 -12.43
N ASN A 171 2.28 2.73 -12.02
CA ASN A 171 1.63 2.91 -10.72
C ASN A 171 0.38 2.03 -10.56
N TYR A 172 -0.42 1.86 -11.60
CA TYR A 172 -1.71 1.16 -11.53
C TYR A 172 -1.68 -0.31 -11.97
N GLU A 173 -0.80 -0.69 -12.91
CA GLU A 173 -0.72 -2.07 -13.42
C GLU A 173 0.50 -2.82 -12.90
N ALA A 174 1.70 -2.22 -12.94
CA ALA A 174 2.94 -2.94 -12.65
C ALA A 174 3.21 -3.06 -11.14
N LEU A 175 2.83 -2.05 -10.35
CA LEU A 175 2.98 -2.02 -8.89
C LEU A 175 1.79 -2.72 -8.20
N ARG A 176 1.70 -4.03 -8.41
CA ARG A 176 0.71 -4.89 -7.74
C ARG A 176 1.20 -5.27 -6.34
N PHE A 177 0.35 -5.11 -5.33
CA PHE A 177 0.69 -5.51 -3.95
C PHE A 177 0.95 -7.02 -3.85
N THR A 178 1.65 -7.46 -2.80
CA THR A 178 1.85 -8.90 -2.53
C THR A 178 0.52 -9.59 -2.21
N GLN A 179 0.50 -10.92 -2.34
CA GLN A 179 -0.70 -11.72 -2.08
C GLN A 179 -1.21 -11.58 -0.63
N PRO A 180 -0.36 -11.61 0.42
CA PRO A 180 -0.83 -11.40 1.79
C PRO A 180 -1.57 -10.07 1.97
N ILE A 181 -1.02 -8.95 1.48
CA ILE A 181 -1.67 -7.64 1.56
C ILE A 181 -3.01 -7.64 0.82
N GLN A 182 -3.07 -8.22 -0.39
CA GLN A 182 -4.31 -8.27 -1.17
C GLN A 182 -5.38 -9.15 -0.51
N GLU A 183 -5.00 -10.27 0.09
CA GLU A 183 -5.92 -11.20 0.74
C GLU A 183 -6.47 -10.61 2.03
N THR A 184 -5.61 -10.02 2.87
CA THR A 184 -6.04 -9.32 4.08
C THR A 184 -6.92 -8.13 3.75
N GLY A 185 -6.53 -7.29 2.78
CA GLY A 185 -7.36 -6.17 2.29
C GLY A 185 -8.74 -6.62 1.82
N ARG A 186 -8.82 -7.70 1.02
CA ARG A 186 -10.10 -8.29 0.57
C ARG A 186 -10.92 -8.85 1.73
N LYS A 187 -10.28 -9.47 2.71
CA LYS A 187 -10.96 -10.00 3.89
C LYS A 187 -11.62 -8.87 4.70
N ILE A 188 -10.91 -7.77 4.93
CA ILE A 188 -11.45 -6.57 5.59
C ILE A 188 -12.65 -6.03 4.82
N VAL A 189 -12.55 -5.90 3.49
CA VAL A 189 -13.66 -5.45 2.64
C VAL A 189 -14.87 -6.37 2.77
N ASN A 190 -14.68 -7.69 2.76
CA ASN A 190 -15.77 -8.65 2.92
C ASN A 190 -16.48 -8.48 4.28
N ILE A 191 -15.72 -8.36 5.38
CA ILE A 191 -16.26 -8.13 6.73
C ILE A 191 -17.09 -6.83 6.78
N LEU A 192 -16.61 -5.76 6.14
CA LEU A 192 -17.33 -4.48 6.07
C LEU A 192 -18.60 -4.60 5.23
N ARG A 193 -18.50 -5.26 4.06
CA ARG A 193 -19.62 -5.46 3.13
C ARG A 193 -20.74 -6.34 3.69
N GLU A 194 -20.41 -7.32 4.53
CA GLU A 194 -21.41 -8.13 5.25
C GLU A 194 -22.32 -7.29 6.15
N LYS A 195 -21.84 -6.14 6.62
CA LYS A 195 -22.62 -5.17 7.42
C LYS A 195 -23.41 -4.17 6.57
N GLY A 196 -23.30 -4.25 5.23
CA GLY A 196 -23.94 -3.36 4.27
C GLY A 196 -22.97 -2.37 3.62
N PRO A 197 -23.49 -1.30 2.98
CA PRO A 197 -22.68 -0.22 2.45
C PRO A 197 -21.81 0.43 3.54
N PHE A 198 -20.58 0.79 3.21
CA PHE A 198 -19.64 1.36 4.17
C PHE A 198 -18.89 2.57 3.60
N LEU A 199 -18.51 3.45 4.53
CA LEU A 199 -17.72 4.64 4.28
C LEU A 199 -16.30 4.42 4.78
N VAL A 200 -15.31 4.81 3.98
CA VAL A 200 -13.92 4.92 4.43
C VAL A 200 -13.61 6.38 4.72
N LEU A 201 -13.27 6.66 5.97
CA LEU A 201 -12.85 7.97 6.43
C LEU A 201 -11.32 7.96 6.55
N HIS A 202 -10.66 8.64 5.61
CA HIS A 202 -9.20 8.81 5.64
C HIS A 202 -8.85 10.03 6.50
N LEU A 203 -8.61 9.76 7.79
CA LEU A 203 -8.54 10.77 8.85
C LEU A 203 -7.09 11.14 9.14
N ARG A 204 -6.63 12.27 8.61
CA ARG A 204 -5.24 12.77 8.76
C ARG A 204 -5.09 13.79 9.88
N TYR A 205 -5.69 13.53 11.05
CA TYR A 205 -5.51 14.34 12.26
C TYR A 205 -4.41 13.76 13.16
N GLU A 206 -3.29 13.42 12.53
CA GLU A 206 -2.10 12.87 13.19
C GLU A 206 -1.14 14.02 13.56
N LYS A 207 -0.33 13.83 14.61
CA LYS A 207 0.55 14.88 15.15
C LYS A 207 1.56 15.38 14.12
N ASP A 208 2.02 14.48 13.29
CA ASP A 208 3.04 14.67 12.27
C ASP A 208 2.50 15.50 11.08
N ILE A 209 1.26 15.25 10.65
CA ILE A 209 0.54 16.06 9.67
C ILE A 209 0.25 17.44 10.21
N LEU A 210 -0.15 17.56 11.47
CA LEU A 210 -0.33 18.85 12.14
C LEU A 210 0.98 19.64 12.19
N ALA A 211 2.12 18.98 12.43
CA ALA A 211 3.44 19.62 12.45
C ALA A 211 3.87 20.07 11.04
N PHE A 212 3.74 19.20 10.05
CA PHE A 212 4.05 19.46 8.65
C PHE A 212 3.23 20.63 8.09
N THR A 213 1.91 20.58 8.29
CA THR A 213 0.99 21.63 7.86
C THR A 213 1.08 22.86 8.75
N SER A 214 1.56 22.73 9.99
CA SER A 214 1.61 23.82 10.98
C SER A 214 0.22 24.39 11.30
N CYS A 215 -0.79 23.53 11.22
CA CYS A 215 -2.18 23.85 11.53
C CYS A 215 -2.45 23.63 13.01
N LYS A 216 -3.22 24.54 13.62
CA LYS A 216 -3.49 24.57 15.06
C LYS A 216 -4.98 24.45 15.42
N GLN A 217 -5.83 24.21 14.44
CA GLN A 217 -7.28 24.15 14.66
C GLN A 217 -7.60 22.97 15.58
N GLY A 218 -8.40 23.20 16.62
CA GLY A 218 -8.71 22.20 17.64
C GLY A 218 -7.64 22.03 18.73
N LEU A 219 -6.43 22.58 18.55
CA LEU A 219 -5.33 22.41 19.50
C LEU A 219 -5.40 23.37 20.70
N THR A 220 -5.02 22.89 21.88
CA THR A 220 -4.68 23.73 23.03
C THR A 220 -3.37 24.48 22.79
N LYS A 221 -3.04 25.44 23.66
CA LYS A 221 -1.75 26.15 23.59
C LYS A 221 -0.56 25.20 23.74
N GLU A 222 -0.70 24.22 24.64
CA GLU A 222 0.33 23.20 24.92
C GLU A 222 0.49 22.25 23.74
N GLU A 223 -0.61 21.70 23.23
CA GLU A 223 -0.62 20.84 22.04
C GLU A 223 -0.03 21.56 20.81
N ALA A 224 -0.33 22.85 20.65
CA ALA A 224 0.21 23.65 19.56
C ALA A 224 1.72 23.91 19.68
N GLU A 225 2.28 23.91 20.89
CA GLU A 225 3.72 24.01 21.10
C GLU A 225 4.40 22.65 20.90
N ASP A 226 3.78 21.56 21.35
CA ASP A 226 4.24 20.19 21.11
C ASP A 226 4.36 19.88 19.60
N VAL A 227 3.31 20.17 18.84
CA VAL A 227 3.30 20.07 17.37
C VAL A 227 4.39 20.94 16.72
N LYS A 228 4.64 22.13 17.30
CA LYS A 228 5.70 23.03 16.83
C LYS A 228 7.09 22.46 17.11
N GLN A 229 7.33 21.88 18.28
CA GLN A 229 8.60 21.23 18.61
C GLN A 229 8.90 20.08 17.65
N MET A 230 7.92 19.23 17.34
CA MET A 230 8.05 18.18 16.33
C MET A 230 8.42 18.74 14.96
N LYS A 231 7.84 19.87 14.54
CA LYS A 231 8.21 20.50 13.27
C LYS A 231 9.69 20.90 13.24
N TYR A 232 10.20 21.45 14.34
CA TYR A 232 11.59 21.93 14.43
C TYR A 232 12.61 20.81 14.59
N SER A 233 12.22 19.62 15.07
CA SER A 233 13.09 18.45 15.10
C SER A 233 13.31 17.81 13.72
N GLN A 234 12.53 18.18 12.71
CA GLN A 234 12.64 17.68 11.34
C GLN A 234 13.39 18.67 10.43
N ASP A 235 14.59 18.30 9.98
CA ASP A 235 15.50 19.15 9.21
C ASP A 235 14.87 19.75 7.95
N GLY A 236 14.00 19.01 7.26
CA GLY A 236 13.31 19.45 6.04
C GLY A 236 12.10 20.37 6.29
N TRP A 237 11.66 20.53 7.54
CA TRP A 237 10.41 21.23 7.87
C TRP A 237 10.61 22.53 8.64
N ARG A 238 11.70 22.64 9.40
CA ARG A 238 12.04 23.81 10.25
C ARG A 238 12.03 25.15 9.52
N HIS A 239 12.37 25.16 8.23
CA HIS A 239 12.49 26.38 7.41
C HIS A 239 11.15 26.86 6.82
N LYS A 240 10.07 26.08 6.95
CA LYS A 240 8.77 26.43 6.36
C LYS A 240 7.98 27.36 7.30
N PRO A 241 7.49 28.53 6.84
CA PRO A 241 6.75 29.47 7.68
C PRO A 241 5.53 28.86 8.38
N ILE A 242 5.32 29.22 9.65
CA ILE A 242 4.12 28.85 10.41
C ILE A 242 2.99 29.82 10.05
N ALA A 243 2.09 29.38 9.18
CA ALA A 243 0.98 30.20 8.67
C ALA A 243 -0.36 29.46 8.75
N SER A 244 -0.72 28.95 9.94
CA SER A 244 -1.94 28.16 10.20
C SER A 244 -3.19 28.79 9.58
N ASN A 245 -3.47 30.06 9.88
CA ASN A 245 -4.67 30.75 9.40
C ASN A 245 -4.71 30.88 7.88
N LYS A 246 -3.55 31.16 7.25
CA LYS A 246 -3.45 31.24 5.79
C LYS A 246 -3.69 29.86 5.18
N LYS A 247 -3.01 28.83 5.68
CA LYS A 247 -3.16 27.45 5.18
C LYS A 247 -4.60 26.95 5.33
N ARG A 248 -5.25 27.19 6.47
CA ARG A 248 -6.65 26.84 6.69
C ARG A 248 -7.57 27.51 5.67
N LYS A 249 -7.41 28.81 5.44
CA LYS A 249 -8.19 29.56 4.43
C LYS A 249 -8.01 29.04 2.99
N HIS A 250 -6.92 28.33 2.70
CA HIS A 250 -6.67 27.71 1.39
C HIS A 250 -6.95 26.20 1.40
N GLY A 251 -7.54 25.66 2.47
CA GLY A 251 -7.84 24.24 2.62
C GLY A 251 -6.63 23.31 2.78
N LEU A 252 -5.50 23.85 3.25
CA LEU A 252 -4.24 23.12 3.45
C LEU A 252 -4.06 22.62 4.90
N CYS A 253 -5.16 22.45 5.64
CA CYS A 253 -5.19 21.91 6.99
C CYS A 253 -6.16 20.74 7.05
N PRO A 254 -5.86 19.65 7.79
CA PRO A 254 -6.84 18.59 8.00
C PRO A 254 -8.09 19.11 8.72
N LEU A 255 -9.24 18.47 8.49
CA LEU A 255 -10.39 18.59 9.40
C LEU A 255 -10.03 18.01 10.77
N THR A 256 -10.54 18.64 11.82
CA THR A 256 -10.60 17.96 13.12
C THR A 256 -11.68 16.86 13.06
N PRO A 257 -11.62 15.81 13.90
CA PRO A 257 -12.69 14.81 13.91
C PRO A 257 -14.07 15.40 14.29
N GLU A 258 -14.11 16.44 15.12
CA GLU A 258 -15.33 17.18 15.46
C GLU A 258 -15.92 17.88 14.21
N GLU A 259 -15.10 18.57 13.42
CA GLU A 259 -15.53 19.16 12.15
C GLU A 259 -15.95 18.10 11.14
N THR A 260 -15.31 16.94 11.17
CA THR A 260 -15.64 15.80 10.31
C THR A 260 -17.04 15.28 10.60
N ALA A 261 -17.43 15.16 11.87
CA ALA A 261 -18.78 14.76 12.26
C ALA A 261 -19.85 15.73 11.71
N LEU A 262 -19.60 17.04 11.81
CA LEU A 262 -20.49 18.08 11.28
C LEU A 262 -20.64 17.98 9.76
N VAL A 263 -19.54 17.73 9.03
CA VAL A 263 -19.57 17.58 7.57
C VAL A 263 -20.39 16.36 7.16
N LEU A 264 -20.17 15.21 7.81
CA LEU A 264 -20.91 13.99 7.51
C LEU A 264 -22.42 14.20 7.76
N GLN A 265 -22.79 14.85 8.86
CA GLN A 265 -24.19 15.23 9.15
C GLN A 265 -24.76 16.16 8.08
N ALA A 266 -24.02 17.19 7.69
CA ALA A 266 -24.42 18.14 6.67
C ALA A 266 -24.65 17.51 5.28
N LEU A 267 -23.92 16.44 4.98
CA LEU A 267 -24.07 15.62 3.78
C LEU A 267 -25.22 14.60 3.86
N ASN A 268 -25.97 14.56 4.97
CA ASN A 268 -26.99 13.55 5.26
C ASN A 268 -26.44 12.12 5.20
N ILE A 269 -25.20 11.89 5.66
CA ILE A 269 -24.69 10.53 5.82
C ILE A 269 -25.50 9.84 6.93
N ASP A 270 -25.97 8.63 6.64
CA ASP A 270 -26.72 7.83 7.62
C ASP A 270 -25.85 7.56 8.86
N LYS A 271 -26.37 7.88 10.04
CA LYS A 271 -25.68 7.65 11.32
C LYS A 271 -25.38 6.17 11.58
N ASN A 272 -26.16 5.27 10.98
CA ASN A 272 -25.99 3.83 11.10
C ASN A 272 -25.01 3.23 10.08
N ILE A 273 -24.47 4.01 9.14
CA ILE A 273 -23.48 3.52 8.19
C ILE A 273 -22.25 2.97 8.92
N THR A 274 -21.67 1.88 8.41
CA THR A 274 -20.38 1.41 8.91
C THR A 274 -19.29 2.37 8.43
N ILE A 275 -18.52 2.94 9.37
CA ILE A 275 -17.38 3.81 9.05
C ILE A 275 -16.08 3.09 9.38
N TYR A 276 -15.27 2.85 8.36
CA TYR A 276 -13.90 2.36 8.49
C TYR A 276 -12.93 3.54 8.58
N ILE A 277 -12.09 3.58 9.62
CA ILE A 277 -11.07 4.62 9.80
C ILE A 277 -9.74 4.19 9.18
N ALA A 278 -9.34 4.84 8.09
CA ALA A 278 -8.02 4.74 7.49
C ALA A 278 -7.13 5.87 8.04
N ALA A 279 -6.38 5.60 9.09
CA ALA A 279 -5.52 6.58 9.75
C ALA A 279 -4.42 5.90 10.56
N GLU A 280 -3.32 6.63 10.77
CA GLU A 280 -2.35 6.31 11.81
C GLU A 280 -2.89 6.77 13.19
N GLU A 281 -1.98 7.04 14.14
CA GLU A 281 -2.36 7.51 15.47
C GLU A 281 -2.94 8.93 15.44
N ILE A 282 -4.25 9.04 15.73
CA ILE A 282 -4.93 10.33 15.90
C ILE A 282 -4.42 11.04 17.15
N TYR A 283 -3.97 12.28 16.99
CA TYR A 283 -3.39 13.05 18.09
C TYR A 283 -4.44 13.37 19.15
N ASN A 284 -4.22 12.91 20.39
CA ASN A 284 -5.18 12.96 21.50
C ASN A 284 -6.52 12.27 21.16
N LYS A 285 -6.43 11.07 20.56
CA LYS A 285 -7.53 10.24 20.05
C LYS A 285 -8.79 10.24 20.91
N GLU A 286 -8.68 9.93 22.20
CA GLU A 286 -9.83 9.81 23.12
C GLU A 286 -10.68 11.07 23.13
N LYS A 287 -10.04 12.23 23.27
CA LYS A 287 -10.70 13.53 23.27
C LYS A 287 -11.22 13.89 21.88
N ARG A 288 -10.40 13.73 20.84
CA ARG A 288 -10.75 14.19 19.49
C ARG A 288 -11.87 13.37 18.85
N MET A 289 -11.88 12.06 19.08
CA MET A 289 -12.84 11.15 18.45
C MET A 289 -14.20 11.12 19.15
N ALA A 290 -14.33 11.71 20.35
CA ALA A 290 -15.53 11.61 21.18
C ALA A 290 -16.82 12.02 20.43
N ASP A 291 -16.83 13.21 19.81
CA ASP A 291 -18.00 13.71 19.08
C ASP A 291 -18.33 12.87 17.83
N LEU A 292 -17.29 12.40 17.14
CA LEU A 292 -17.44 11.57 15.95
C LEU A 292 -18.03 10.20 16.30
N VAL A 293 -17.52 9.56 17.35
CA VAL A 293 -18.03 8.27 17.86
C VAL A 293 -19.44 8.42 18.41
N ALA A 294 -19.74 9.51 19.13
CA ALA A 294 -21.09 9.77 19.63
C ALA A 294 -22.11 9.97 18.48
N THR A 295 -21.67 10.51 17.35
CA THR A 295 -22.53 10.74 16.18
C THR A 295 -22.68 9.50 15.30
N TYR A 296 -21.61 8.74 15.11
CA TYR A 296 -21.53 7.55 14.25
C TYR A 296 -21.02 6.36 15.08
N PRO A 297 -21.92 5.60 15.72
CA PRO A 297 -21.54 4.53 16.65
C PRO A 297 -20.91 3.30 15.96
N ASN A 298 -21.18 3.09 14.66
CA ASN A 298 -20.65 1.96 13.89
C ASN A 298 -19.27 2.24 13.28
N LEU A 299 -18.42 2.91 14.05
CA LEU A 299 -17.06 3.28 13.66
C LEU A 299 -16.10 2.15 14.06
N THR A 300 -15.37 1.63 13.07
CA THR A 300 -14.47 0.49 13.24
C THR A 300 -13.07 0.84 12.75
N ILE A 301 -12.08 0.39 13.51
CA ILE A 301 -10.68 0.29 13.10
C ILE A 301 -10.44 -1.18 12.80
N LEU A 302 -9.47 -1.48 11.94
CA LEU A 302 -9.04 -2.84 11.66
C LEU A 302 -8.90 -3.69 12.94
N ASN A 303 -9.36 -4.94 12.89
CA ASN A 303 -9.24 -5.88 14.01
C ASN A 303 -7.75 -6.24 14.23
N PRO A 304 -7.16 -6.01 15.42
CA PRO A 304 -5.74 -6.24 15.66
C PRO A 304 -5.28 -7.68 15.37
N GLU A 305 -6.12 -8.69 15.61
CA GLU A 305 -5.75 -10.11 15.40
C GLU A 305 -5.44 -10.43 13.94
N GLU A 306 -6.13 -9.81 12.97
CA GLU A 306 -5.89 -10.05 11.54
C GLU A 306 -4.70 -9.26 11.00
N LEU A 307 -4.20 -8.31 11.79
CA LEU A 307 -3.14 -7.38 11.44
C LEU A 307 -1.82 -7.65 12.13
N GLU A 308 -1.77 -8.59 13.08
CA GLU A 308 -0.56 -8.90 13.84
C GLU A 308 0.70 -9.00 12.96
N PRO A 309 0.66 -9.63 11.76
CA PRO A 309 1.84 -9.71 10.89
C PRO A 309 2.29 -8.38 10.27
N PHE A 310 1.44 -7.35 10.29
CA PHE A 310 1.61 -6.07 9.59
C PHE A 310 1.77 -4.88 10.53
N MET A 311 1.57 -5.06 11.84
CA MET A 311 1.53 -3.96 12.81
C MET A 311 2.79 -3.09 12.85
N GLU A 312 3.96 -3.65 12.53
CA GLU A 312 5.23 -2.91 12.50
C GLU A 312 5.59 -2.39 11.09
N HIS A 313 4.67 -2.52 10.13
CA HIS A 313 4.89 -2.22 8.71
C HIS A 313 3.87 -1.20 8.21
N ALA A 314 4.11 0.08 8.51
CA ALA A 314 3.23 1.21 8.16
C ALA A 314 2.83 1.25 6.68
N ASP A 315 3.74 0.93 5.76
CA ASP A 315 3.47 0.89 4.32
C ASP A 315 2.57 -0.29 3.93
N GLN A 316 2.70 -1.44 4.59
CA GLN A 316 1.80 -2.58 4.36
C GLN A 316 0.40 -2.28 4.90
N MET A 317 0.32 -1.64 6.07
CA MET A 317 -0.92 -1.12 6.64
C MET A 317 -1.60 -0.10 5.70
N ALA A 318 -0.83 0.89 5.20
CA ALA A 318 -1.31 1.87 4.25
C ALA A 318 -1.76 1.22 2.91
N ALA A 319 -1.15 0.11 2.52
CA ALA A 319 -1.57 -0.64 1.33
C ALA A 319 -2.93 -1.32 1.54
N MET A 320 -3.19 -1.85 2.73
CA MET A 320 -4.50 -2.38 3.11
C MET A 320 -5.56 -1.28 3.16
N ASP A 321 -5.25 -0.14 3.81
CA ASP A 321 -6.14 1.03 3.81
C ASP A 321 -6.46 1.50 2.38
N TYR A 322 -5.48 1.45 1.47
CA TYR A 322 -5.69 1.79 0.07
C TYR A 322 -6.68 0.83 -0.61
N ILE A 323 -6.56 -0.48 -0.39
CA ILE A 323 -7.49 -1.49 -0.92
C ILE A 323 -8.91 -1.26 -0.37
N VAL A 324 -9.04 -1.06 0.93
CA VAL A 324 -10.36 -0.85 1.55
C VAL A 324 -10.99 0.46 1.06
N ALA A 325 -10.18 1.51 0.89
CA ALA A 325 -10.62 2.80 0.37
C ALA A 325 -11.15 2.72 -1.07
N ILE A 326 -10.47 2.00 -1.97
CA ILE A 326 -10.93 1.87 -3.37
C ILE A 326 -12.22 1.06 -3.48
N GLU A 327 -12.47 0.10 -2.58
CA GLU A 327 -13.67 -0.76 -2.58
C GLU A 327 -14.87 -0.17 -1.80
N SER A 328 -14.68 0.94 -1.10
CA SER A 328 -15.74 1.60 -0.30
C SER A 328 -16.86 2.22 -1.15
N ASP A 329 -18.05 2.41 -0.57
CA ASP A 329 -19.12 3.16 -1.26
C ASP A 329 -18.85 4.66 -1.24
N ILE A 330 -18.37 5.15 -0.08
CA ILE A 330 -18.03 6.54 0.13
C ILE A 330 -16.60 6.63 0.64
N PHE A 331 -15.75 7.37 -0.07
CA PHE A 331 -14.40 7.70 0.39
C PHE A 331 -14.35 9.18 0.76
N MET A 332 -14.06 9.47 2.04
CA MET A 332 -13.96 10.84 2.55
C MET A 332 -12.58 11.08 3.17
N PRO A 333 -11.68 11.83 2.51
CA PRO A 333 -10.44 12.27 3.14
C PRO A 333 -10.65 13.57 3.91
N THR A 334 -10.08 13.67 5.10
CA THR A 334 -10.07 14.92 5.88
C THR A 334 -8.95 15.87 5.50
N PHE A 335 -8.00 15.41 4.68
CA PHE A 335 -6.88 16.16 4.14
C PHE A 335 -6.51 15.62 2.76
N VAL A 336 -6.24 16.51 1.80
CA VAL A 336 -5.84 16.14 0.45
C VAL A 336 -4.34 15.83 0.43
N GLY A 337 -4.00 14.60 0.81
CA GLY A 337 -2.65 14.03 0.71
C GLY A 337 -2.48 13.11 -0.49
N ASN A 338 -1.29 12.51 -0.64
CA ASN A 338 -0.96 11.63 -1.76
C ASN A 338 -1.90 10.42 -1.86
N MET A 339 -2.22 9.78 -0.74
CA MET A 339 -3.15 8.65 -0.71
C MET A 339 -4.56 9.03 -1.18
N ALA A 340 -5.06 10.19 -0.74
CA ALA A 340 -6.36 10.69 -1.17
C ALA A 340 -6.41 10.88 -2.70
N VAL A 341 -5.36 11.46 -3.29
CA VAL A 341 -5.26 11.62 -4.76
C VAL A 341 -5.09 10.28 -5.47
N ALA A 342 -4.36 9.33 -4.89
CA ALA A 342 -4.18 8.00 -5.50
C ALA A 342 -5.46 7.17 -5.50
N VAL A 343 -6.24 7.22 -4.41
CA VAL A 343 -7.57 6.58 -4.29
C VAL A 343 -8.56 7.24 -5.23
N GLN A 344 -8.55 8.59 -5.30
CA GLN A 344 -9.33 9.36 -6.26
C GLN A 344 -9.12 8.88 -7.68
N GLY A 345 -7.86 8.83 -8.10
CA GLY A 345 -7.49 8.35 -9.42
C GLY A 345 -8.03 6.95 -9.65
N HIS A 346 -7.73 6.01 -8.75
CA HIS A 346 -8.17 4.61 -8.92
C HIS A 346 -9.69 4.48 -9.05
N ARG A 347 -10.44 5.19 -8.20
CA ARG A 347 -11.90 5.17 -8.24
C ARG A 347 -12.44 5.84 -9.51
N GLY A 348 -11.67 6.68 -10.18
CA GLY A 348 -12.12 7.46 -11.34
C GLY A 348 -13.13 8.55 -10.98
N HIS A 349 -13.14 9.00 -9.73
CA HIS A 349 -14.08 10.00 -9.22
C HIS A 349 -13.30 11.21 -8.73
N SER A 350 -13.74 12.44 -9.02
CA SER A 350 -13.13 13.65 -8.42
C SER A 350 -13.15 13.58 -6.89
N LEU A 351 -12.08 14.02 -6.23
CA LEU A 351 -12.08 14.17 -4.77
C LEU A 351 -13.20 15.14 -4.40
N LEU A 352 -13.88 14.78 -3.32
CA LEU A 352 -14.56 15.75 -2.49
C LEU A 352 -13.48 16.63 -1.86
N THR A 353 -12.88 17.55 -2.62
CA THR A 353 -12.08 18.62 -2.01
C THR A 353 -13.07 19.48 -1.27
N LEU A 354 -13.33 19.12 0.00
CA LEU A 354 -13.98 20.03 0.92
C LEU A 354 -13.14 21.29 0.87
N LEU A 355 -13.73 22.38 0.36
CA LEU A 355 -13.15 23.70 0.53
C LEU A 355 -13.30 24.00 2.03
N LEU A 356 -12.29 23.57 2.78
CA LEU A 356 -12.07 23.73 4.22
C LEU A 356 -11.86 25.19 4.65
N THR A 357 -12.37 26.12 3.84
CA THR A 357 -12.22 27.56 3.98
C THR A 357 -13.25 28.13 4.96
N MET A 358 -14.21 27.30 5.41
CA MET A 358 -15.34 27.73 6.21
C MET A 358 -15.06 27.74 7.71
N LYS A 359 -15.40 28.86 8.35
CA LYS A 359 -15.57 28.91 9.80
C LYS A 359 -16.87 28.20 10.15
N PHE A 360 -16.78 26.92 10.54
CA PHE A 360 -17.93 26.08 10.92
C PHE A 360 -18.82 26.72 12.00
N ALA A 361 -18.24 27.51 12.91
CA ALA A 361 -18.92 28.13 14.05
C ALA A 361 -19.82 29.36 13.75
N ARG A 362 -20.19 29.61 12.49
CA ARG A 362 -20.97 30.81 12.10
C ARG A 362 -22.31 30.54 11.43
N PHE A 363 -22.65 29.29 11.15
CA PHE A 363 -23.83 28.95 10.38
C PHE A 363 -24.84 28.17 11.23
N HIS A 364 -26.12 28.43 11.00
CA HIS A 364 -27.17 27.52 11.47
C HIS A 364 -27.04 26.17 10.75
N HIS A 365 -27.48 25.07 11.36
CA HIS A 365 -27.27 23.72 10.81
C HIS A 365 -27.80 23.59 9.37
N ASP A 366 -29.01 24.12 9.11
CA ASP A 366 -29.65 24.02 7.79
C ASP A 366 -28.91 24.82 6.71
N GLU A 367 -28.45 26.03 7.04
CA GLU A 367 -27.64 26.87 6.15
C GLU A 367 -26.30 26.20 5.82
N PHE A 368 -25.66 25.61 6.84
CA PHE A 368 -24.42 24.86 6.67
C PHE A 368 -24.65 23.63 5.78
N SER A 369 -25.72 22.87 6.01
CA SER A 369 -26.07 21.70 5.20
C SER A 369 -26.35 22.08 3.74
N LEU A 370 -27.11 23.14 3.50
CA LEU A 370 -27.38 23.66 2.15
C LEU A 370 -26.10 24.07 1.44
N LEU A 371 -25.21 24.80 2.13
CA LEU A 371 -23.96 25.26 1.55
C LEU A 371 -23.01 24.10 1.24
N VAL A 372 -22.88 23.15 2.16
CA VAL A 372 -22.13 21.91 1.93
C VAL A 372 -22.72 21.19 0.73
N LYS A 373 -24.02 20.91 0.69
CA LYS A 373 -24.66 20.24 -0.45
C LYS A 373 -24.45 20.99 -1.77
N LYS A 374 -24.59 22.32 -1.79
CA LYS A 374 -24.36 23.16 -2.97
C LYS A 374 -22.92 23.09 -3.49
N ILE A 375 -21.92 23.09 -2.60
CA ILE A 375 -20.51 22.90 -2.98
C ILE A 375 -20.29 21.52 -3.62
N HIS A 376 -21.11 20.53 -3.26
CA HIS A 376 -21.01 19.14 -3.72
C HIS A 376 -21.98 18.78 -4.86
N GLU A 377 -22.94 19.65 -5.20
CA GLU A 377 -24.02 19.41 -6.19
C GLU A 377 -23.47 19.09 -7.59
N ASP A 378 -22.41 19.79 -8.00
CA ASP A 378 -21.72 19.56 -9.28
C ASP A 378 -20.48 18.67 -9.18
N ARG A 379 -20.15 18.21 -7.97
CA ARG A 379 -19.01 17.32 -7.69
C ARG A 379 -19.38 15.89 -7.27
N PRO A 380 -20.50 15.28 -7.71
CA PRO A 380 -20.83 13.91 -7.34
C PRO A 380 -19.91 12.96 -8.11
N GLY A 381 -18.67 12.83 -7.66
CA GLY A 381 -17.67 11.93 -8.22
C GLY A 381 -17.52 11.97 -9.75
N LYS A 382 -17.90 13.08 -10.42
CA LYS A 382 -17.83 13.15 -11.87
C LYS A 382 -16.38 12.96 -12.31
N ARG A 383 -16.20 12.16 -13.36
CA ARG A 383 -14.90 11.91 -14.00
C ARG A 383 -14.34 13.25 -14.47
N ALA A 384 -13.12 13.58 -14.07
CA ALA A 384 -12.45 14.82 -14.47
C ALA A 384 -11.25 14.47 -15.37
N LYS A 385 -11.07 15.23 -16.46
CA LYS A 385 -9.84 15.16 -17.26
C LYS A 385 -8.71 15.83 -16.50
N ARG A 386 -7.49 15.35 -16.70
CA ARG A 386 -6.28 15.98 -16.18
C ARG A 386 -6.23 17.45 -16.58
N LYS A 387 -5.99 18.34 -15.62
CA LYS A 387 -5.67 19.75 -15.90
C LYS A 387 -4.22 19.87 -16.36
N GLU A 388 -4.05 20.28 -17.61
CA GLU A 388 -2.75 20.56 -18.20
C GLU A 388 -2.47 22.07 -18.16
N ASN A 389 -1.21 22.43 -17.96
CA ASN A 389 -0.72 23.80 -17.96
C ASN A 389 0.75 23.78 -18.40
N PRO A 390 0.99 23.70 -19.72
CA PRO A 390 2.34 23.57 -20.27
C PRO A 390 3.28 24.70 -19.84
N ASP A 391 2.74 25.91 -19.65
CA ASP A 391 3.49 27.09 -19.22
C ASP A 391 3.83 27.09 -17.72
N HIS A 392 3.04 26.36 -16.91
CA HIS A 392 3.23 26.26 -15.47
C HIS A 392 3.03 24.81 -15.02
N ALA A 393 3.98 23.95 -15.37
CA ALA A 393 3.93 22.51 -15.09
C ALA A 393 3.70 22.16 -13.59
N ARG A 394 4.04 23.06 -12.66
CA ARG A 394 3.75 22.94 -11.20
C ARG A 394 2.26 23.03 -10.83
N GLN A 395 1.43 23.52 -11.75
CA GLN A 395 0.00 23.73 -11.56
C GLN A 395 -0.83 22.66 -12.29
N GLU A 396 -0.16 21.69 -12.93
CA GLU A 396 -0.80 20.55 -13.56
C GLU A 396 -1.31 19.59 -12.51
N ASP A 397 -2.39 18.89 -12.85
CA ASP A 397 -2.85 17.80 -12.03
C ASP A 397 -1.80 16.69 -11.99
N SER A 398 -1.65 16.11 -10.80
CA SER A 398 -0.66 15.08 -10.59
C SER A 398 -0.93 13.88 -11.50
N PHE A 399 0.15 13.25 -11.95
CA PHE A 399 0.19 12.16 -12.93
C PHE A 399 -0.53 10.85 -12.52
N TYR A 400 -1.31 10.86 -11.46
CA TYR A 400 -2.06 9.72 -10.93
C TYR A 400 -3.45 10.13 -10.44
N SER A 401 -3.84 11.39 -10.66
CA SER A 401 -5.20 11.84 -10.37
C SER A 401 -6.23 11.28 -11.36
N ASN A 402 -5.78 10.79 -12.53
CA ASN A 402 -6.62 10.20 -13.57
C ASN A 402 -5.94 9.02 -14.27
N PRO A 403 -6.20 7.76 -13.87
CA PRO A 403 -5.67 6.59 -14.56
C PRO A 403 -6.34 6.29 -15.90
N GLN A 404 -7.49 6.91 -16.22
CA GLN A 404 -8.19 6.62 -17.48
C GLN A 404 -7.39 7.04 -18.71
N ASP A 405 -6.55 8.06 -18.57
CA ASP A 405 -5.70 8.51 -19.67
C ASP A 405 -4.61 7.46 -19.99
N CYS A 406 -4.25 6.61 -19.03
CA CYS A 406 -3.12 5.67 -19.12
C CYS A 406 -3.47 4.18 -19.06
N LEU A 407 -4.68 3.83 -18.61
CA LEU A 407 -5.21 2.48 -18.63
C LEU A 407 -6.18 2.39 -19.81
N PRO A 408 -5.97 1.46 -20.78
CA PRO A 408 -6.95 1.28 -21.85
C PRO A 408 -8.32 1.00 -21.21
N THR A 409 -9.37 1.66 -21.70
CA THR A 409 -10.73 1.30 -21.34
C THR A 409 -10.91 -0.19 -21.64
N PHE A 410 -11.09 -1.01 -20.60
CA PHE A 410 -11.53 -2.41 -20.70
C PHE A 410 -12.98 -2.48 -21.23
N ALA A 411 -13.19 -1.94 -22.42
CA ALA A 411 -14.45 -1.88 -23.14
C ALA A 411 -14.15 -2.14 -24.62
N SER A 412 -13.62 -3.32 -24.95
CA SER A 412 -13.62 -3.84 -26.33
C SER A 412 -13.25 -5.33 -26.49
N THR A 413 -13.12 -6.12 -25.43
CA THR A 413 -12.79 -7.58 -25.54
C THR A 413 -13.82 -8.53 -24.92
N ILE A 414 -15.06 -8.08 -24.79
CA ILE A 414 -16.21 -8.98 -24.69
C ILE A 414 -17.16 -8.62 -25.84
N ASN A 415 -16.93 -9.25 -26.99
CA ASN A 415 -17.91 -9.52 -28.03
C ASN A 415 -17.58 -10.88 -28.61
#